data_AF-A0A2N2Z4V0-F1
#
_entry.id   AF-A0A2N2Z4V0-F1
#
_cell.length_a   1.000
_cell.length_b   1.000
_cell.length_c   1.000
_cell.angle_alpha   90.00
_cell.angle_beta   90.00
_cell.angle_gamma   90.00
#
_symmetry.space_group_name_H-M   'P 1'
#
loop_
_entity.id
_entity.type
_entity.pdbx_description
1 polymer ?
#
loop_
_entity_poly.entity_id
_entity_poly.type
_entity_poly.pdbx_seq_one_letter_code
_entity_poly.pdbx_strand_id
1 'polypeptide(L)'
;MNTKVDFFITCINIKPEPVMKTNMRKFARELAATLLGNPVETLLSIALLTLSVLTWKEILDTKLGENVLLAPLFFTVSFVLNRLGRERKSIKVLYWISVLQAVLLFTVKAAFWVSSPAYPASLIIAVALVASYNFKRDNTSFVRNFIAYAREIIFALIIATAIFLSILAIFHSISYLFGVFEESLKDITFYASTTCYLLIAPVAFLQLNSKAGEDEEKRLGIKVFRIFELVINYILSPAIFIYTIILYVYIAGIVFEMSLPKGNLAYMVIAFVISFFAIKSILPLLERPLFVRIYESASLISILPLTIFWIGTIYRISEYGYTAGRVYLIVCGLILSLSVILYLIRHMGRLLYVAWITIVLLSVFTYIKPISAKQTGIDSQLRILKELATELEISGEDGRLFVPDQLHTDSAEVKKFDRMSNVFDYLADELGYDKMKQMYGYGSRSELRTFVGEKFRITCAVEQYVLERTKNIFPVEGYSKSFFEISCRIDNDSLSITNSKDSLLLRIPNHMLETLSATAISKRDSLLKAGIKPCNTVDSLLNFSYMEYMLPVNYMSISAEGTITSVYATNLLVK
;
A
#
# COMPACT_ATOMS: atom_id res chain seq x y z
N MET A 1 -13.91 -3.32 -41.53
CA MET A 1 -13.06 -3.81 -40.41
C MET A 1 -11.71 -3.08 -40.31
N ASN A 2 -11.18 -2.46 -41.37
CA ASN A 2 -9.89 -1.73 -41.34
C ASN A 2 -9.90 -0.35 -40.66
N THR A 3 -11.04 0.33 -40.50
CA THR A 3 -11.08 1.69 -39.92
C THR A 3 -10.93 1.77 -38.39
N LYS A 4 -11.06 0.65 -37.66
CA LYS A 4 -10.93 0.63 -36.18
C LYS A 4 -9.52 0.27 -35.71
N VAL A 5 -8.73 -0.45 -36.52
CA VAL A 5 -7.34 -0.79 -36.21
C VAL A 5 -6.42 0.42 -36.46
N ASP A 6 -6.69 1.21 -37.51
CA ASP A 6 -6.00 2.48 -37.75
C ASP A 6 -6.21 3.49 -36.61
N PHE A 7 -7.34 3.45 -35.91
CA PHE A 7 -7.60 4.33 -34.75
C PHE A 7 -6.68 4.05 -33.56
N PHE A 8 -6.37 2.78 -33.29
CA PHE A 8 -5.45 2.39 -32.22
C PHE A 8 -4.01 2.80 -32.53
N ILE A 9 -3.58 2.65 -33.79
CA ILE A 9 -2.24 3.06 -34.25
C ILE A 9 -2.11 4.60 -34.26
N THR A 10 -3.18 5.32 -34.62
CA THR A 10 -3.20 6.79 -34.62
C THR A 10 -3.18 7.38 -33.20
N CYS A 11 -3.74 6.69 -32.21
CA CYS A 11 -3.65 7.10 -30.79
C CYS A 11 -2.25 6.90 -30.17
N ILE A 12 -1.45 5.97 -30.72
CA ILE A 12 -0.09 5.66 -30.24
C ILE A 12 0.95 6.59 -30.89
N ASN A 13 0.65 7.18 -32.04
CA ASN A 13 1.54 8.12 -32.71
C ASN A 13 1.42 9.54 -32.13
N ILE A 14 1.81 9.71 -30.86
CA ILE A 14 1.93 11.02 -30.21
C ILE A 14 3.22 11.68 -30.74
N LYS A 15 3.18 12.19 -31.98
CA LYS A 15 4.16 13.21 -32.39
C LYS A 15 3.84 14.46 -31.56
N PRO A 16 4.74 14.93 -30.68
CA PRO A 16 4.50 16.17 -29.97
C PRO A 16 4.32 17.28 -31.00
N GLU A 17 3.14 17.90 -31.02
CA GLU A 17 2.84 19.00 -31.92
C GLU A 17 3.94 20.08 -31.80
N PRO A 18 4.30 20.76 -32.90
CA PRO A 18 5.38 21.77 -32.89
C PRO A 18 5.19 22.87 -31.82
N VAL A 19 3.94 23.15 -31.44
CA VAL A 19 3.57 24.05 -30.34
C VAL A 19 4.06 23.54 -28.98
N MET A 20 3.98 22.23 -28.72
CA MET A 20 4.39 21.61 -27.46
C MET A 20 5.91 21.68 -27.24
N LYS A 21 6.72 21.43 -28.29
CA LYS A 21 8.19 21.56 -28.21
C LYS A 21 8.65 22.98 -27.87
N THR A 22 7.96 23.97 -28.44
CA THR A 22 8.27 25.39 -28.24
C THR A 22 7.91 25.83 -26.82
N ASN A 23 6.78 25.35 -26.29
CA ASN A 23 6.34 25.58 -24.91
C ASN A 23 7.26 24.92 -23.87
N MET A 24 7.76 23.69 -24.11
CA MET A 24 8.69 23.03 -23.17
C MET A 24 10.04 23.75 -23.08
N ARG A 25 10.60 24.22 -24.21
CA ARG A 25 11.85 25.00 -24.20
C ARG A 25 11.68 26.34 -23.48
N LYS A 26 10.54 27.00 -23.67
CA LYS A 26 10.20 28.23 -22.94
C LYS A 26 10.09 27.96 -21.44
N PHE A 27 9.37 26.91 -21.05
CA PHE A 27 9.22 26.50 -19.65
C PHE A 27 10.57 26.18 -19.00
N ALA A 28 11.43 25.40 -19.67
CA ALA A 28 12.77 25.08 -19.17
C ALA A 28 13.64 26.32 -18.98
N ARG A 29 13.56 27.29 -19.89
CA ARG A 29 14.28 28.57 -19.77
C ARG A 29 13.75 29.41 -18.61
N GLU A 30 12.43 29.47 -18.41
CA GLU A 30 11.80 30.16 -17.28
C GLU A 30 12.14 29.49 -15.94
N LEU A 31 12.19 28.16 -15.90
CA LEU A 31 12.59 27.38 -14.73
C LEU A 31 14.06 27.66 -14.40
N ALA A 32 14.96 27.59 -15.39
CA ALA A 32 16.37 27.91 -15.22
C ALA A 32 16.58 29.34 -14.71
N ALA A 33 15.87 30.33 -15.27
CA ALA A 33 15.92 31.71 -14.80
C ALA A 33 15.43 31.85 -13.35
N THR A 34 14.41 31.09 -12.95
CA THR A 34 13.89 31.08 -11.57
C THR A 34 14.91 30.47 -10.60
N LEU A 35 15.53 29.36 -10.97
CA LEU A 35 16.56 28.70 -10.15
C LEU A 35 17.80 29.60 -9.99
N LEU A 36 18.27 30.20 -11.09
CA LEU A 36 19.39 31.14 -11.07
C LEU A 36 19.09 32.43 -10.29
N GLY A 37 17.82 32.83 -10.19
CA GLY A 37 17.38 33.96 -9.37
C GLY A 37 17.26 33.65 -7.87
N ASN A 38 17.32 32.38 -7.47
CA ASN A 38 17.19 31.92 -6.08
C ASN A 38 18.21 30.80 -5.77
N PRO A 39 19.53 31.05 -5.94
CA PRO A 39 20.54 30.00 -5.87
C PRO A 39 20.64 29.35 -4.48
N VAL A 40 20.52 30.11 -3.40
CA VAL A 40 20.66 29.57 -2.04
C VAL A 40 19.52 28.63 -1.70
N GLU A 41 18.28 29.00 -2.02
CA GLU A 41 17.10 28.17 -1.80
C GLU A 41 17.20 26.85 -2.57
N THR A 42 17.67 26.90 -3.82
CA THR A 42 17.87 25.69 -4.63
C THR A 42 18.99 24.79 -4.10
N LEU A 43 20.11 25.37 -3.67
CA LEU A 43 21.20 24.63 -3.03
C LEU A 43 20.74 23.98 -1.73
N LEU A 44 19.95 24.69 -0.92
CA LEU A 44 19.43 24.20 0.35
C LEU A 44 18.44 23.05 0.13
N SER A 45 17.55 23.15 -0.87
CA SER A 45 16.67 22.05 -1.29
C SER A 45 17.45 20.81 -1.76
N ILE A 46 18.49 21.00 -2.59
CA ILE A 46 19.33 19.89 -3.06
C ILE A 46 20.10 19.26 -1.90
N ALA A 47 20.70 20.07 -1.01
CA ALA A 47 21.43 19.60 0.16
C ALA A 47 20.52 18.83 1.13
N LEU A 48 19.31 19.33 1.39
CA LEU A 48 18.33 18.63 2.23
C LEU A 48 17.90 17.30 1.61
N LEU A 49 17.70 17.26 0.29
CA LEU A 49 17.38 16.02 -0.43
C LEU A 49 18.53 15.02 -0.33
N THR A 50 19.76 15.43 -0.58
CA THR A 50 20.93 14.53 -0.51
C THR A 50 21.13 14.02 0.92
N LEU A 51 21.00 14.88 1.93
CA LEU A 51 21.06 14.46 3.34
C LEU A 51 19.96 13.45 3.66
N SER A 52 18.72 13.68 3.23
CA SER A 52 17.60 12.76 3.45
C SER A 52 17.86 11.39 2.83
N VAL A 53 18.42 11.35 1.62
CA VAL A 53 18.75 10.10 0.92
C VAL A 53 19.90 9.36 1.62
N LEU A 54 20.92 10.08 2.07
CA LEU A 54 22.07 9.49 2.78
C LEU A 54 21.67 8.94 4.15
N THR A 55 20.76 9.59 4.86
CA THR A 55 20.23 9.09 6.14
C THR A 55 19.36 7.85 5.94
N TRP A 56 18.58 7.80 4.87
CA TRP A 56 17.78 6.61 4.54
C TRP A 56 18.64 5.40 4.17
N LYS A 57 19.74 5.64 3.47
CA LYS A 57 20.75 4.63 3.12
C LYS A 57 21.63 4.21 4.31
N GLU A 58 21.35 4.70 5.52
CA GLU A 58 22.13 4.46 6.75
C GLU A 58 23.61 4.84 6.64
N ILE A 59 23.96 5.73 5.70
CA ILE A 59 25.32 6.27 5.54
C ILE A 59 25.58 7.35 6.61
N LEU A 60 24.53 8.07 7.01
CA LEU A 60 24.54 9.10 8.05
C LEU A 60 23.58 8.70 9.18
N ASP A 61 23.82 9.24 10.39
CA ASP A 61 22.98 8.99 11.57
C ASP A 61 21.49 9.27 11.26
N THR A 62 20.63 8.31 11.58
CA THR A 62 19.18 8.36 11.29
C THR A 62 18.49 9.57 11.92
N LYS A 63 19.06 10.12 13.00
CA LYS A 63 18.57 11.36 13.64
C LYS A 63 18.64 12.59 12.72
N LEU A 64 19.56 12.61 11.75
CA LEU A 64 19.59 13.68 10.74
C LEU A 64 18.38 13.61 9.81
N GLY A 65 17.81 12.42 9.59
CA GLY A 65 16.61 12.24 8.77
C GLY A 65 15.38 12.92 9.37
N GLU A 66 15.25 12.95 10.69
CA GLU A 66 14.15 13.63 11.39
C GLU A 66 14.27 15.16 11.30
N ASN A 67 15.51 15.68 11.22
CA ASN A 67 15.78 17.11 11.10
C ASN A 67 15.37 17.68 9.73
N VAL A 68 15.07 16.84 8.75
CA VAL A 68 14.56 17.24 7.43
C VAL A 68 13.24 18.03 7.53
N LEU A 69 12.46 17.82 8.60
CA LEU A 69 11.23 18.57 8.85
C LEU A 69 11.48 20.06 9.19
N LEU A 70 12.73 20.47 9.41
CA LEU A 70 13.13 21.88 9.50
C LEU A 70 13.20 22.58 8.13
N ALA A 71 13.14 21.82 7.02
CA ALA A 71 13.27 22.34 5.66
C ALA A 71 12.38 23.56 5.35
N PRO A 72 11.08 23.60 5.72
CA PRO A 72 10.23 24.76 5.44
C PRO A 72 10.71 26.04 6.15
N LEU A 73 11.30 25.91 7.34
CA LEU A 73 11.82 27.04 8.12
C LEU A 73 13.09 27.60 7.49
N PHE A 74 14.06 26.75 7.15
CA PHE A 74 15.29 27.18 6.48
C PHE A 74 15.01 27.81 5.12
N PHE A 75 14.10 27.19 4.36
CA PHE A 75 13.65 27.75 3.09
C PHE A 75 13.03 29.14 3.26
N THR A 76 12.18 29.32 4.27
CA THR A 76 11.53 30.61 4.55
C THR A 76 12.54 31.70 4.88
N VAL A 77 13.52 31.41 5.74
CA VAL A 77 14.58 32.37 6.11
C VAL A 77 15.39 32.78 4.88
N SER A 78 15.86 31.81 4.10
CA SER A 78 16.63 32.10 2.88
C SER A 78 15.81 32.88 1.85
N PHE A 79 14.54 32.52 1.64
CA PHE A 79 13.63 33.21 0.74
C PHE A 79 13.42 34.68 1.13
N VAL A 80 13.14 34.97 2.39
CA VAL A 80 12.92 36.33 2.88
C VAL A 80 14.19 37.17 2.76
N LEU A 81 15.34 36.61 3.12
CA LEU A 81 16.64 37.27 2.98
C LEU A 81 16.98 37.58 1.53
N ASN A 82 16.67 36.69 0.58
CA ASN A 82 16.86 36.94 -0.84
C ASN A 82 16.05 38.16 -1.30
N ARG A 83 14.78 38.24 -0.92
CA ARG A 83 13.89 39.33 -1.32
C ARG A 83 14.31 40.68 -0.74
N LEU A 84 14.66 40.73 0.55
CA LEU A 84 15.18 41.92 1.21
C LEU A 84 16.58 42.32 0.68
N GLY A 85 17.42 41.34 0.34
CA GLY A 85 18.78 41.53 -0.17
C GLY A 85 18.85 42.10 -1.59
N ARG A 86 17.73 42.15 -2.32
CA ARG A 86 17.65 42.83 -3.64
C ARG A 86 17.78 44.35 -3.51
N GLU A 87 17.33 44.92 -2.39
CA GLU A 87 17.37 46.37 -2.14
C GLU A 87 18.57 46.79 -1.29
N ARG A 88 19.06 45.92 -0.38
CA ARG A 88 20.11 46.25 0.59
C ARG A 88 21.32 45.32 0.48
N LYS A 89 22.51 45.89 0.20
CA LYS A 89 23.78 45.14 0.05
C LYS A 89 24.18 44.34 1.31
N SER A 90 23.93 44.86 2.51
CA SER A 90 24.25 44.18 3.77
C SER A 90 23.44 42.89 3.97
N ILE A 91 22.15 42.90 3.60
CA ILE A 91 21.27 41.73 3.68
C ILE A 91 21.66 40.68 2.63
N LYS A 92 22.21 41.10 1.49
CA LYS A 92 22.73 40.17 0.48
C LYS A 92 23.87 39.29 1.01
N VAL A 93 24.70 39.80 1.91
CA VAL A 93 25.73 39.00 2.59
C VAL A 93 25.08 37.96 3.51
N LEU A 94 24.08 38.38 4.30
CA LEU A 94 23.33 37.49 5.19
C LEU A 94 22.58 36.40 4.41
N TYR A 95 22.05 36.71 3.23
CA TYR A 95 21.43 35.75 2.31
C TYR A 95 22.41 34.64 1.90
N TRP A 96 23.64 34.97 1.50
CA TRP A 96 24.64 33.94 1.16
C TRP A 96 25.09 33.13 2.39
N ILE A 97 25.21 33.78 3.56
CA ILE A 97 25.48 33.10 4.82
C ILE A 97 24.36 32.12 5.18
N SER A 98 23.13 32.38 4.76
CA SER A 98 21.96 31.53 5.08
C SER A 98 22.08 30.09 4.56
N VAL A 99 22.99 29.79 3.60
CA VAL A 99 23.32 28.41 3.21
C VAL A 99 23.83 27.58 4.39
N LEU A 100 24.56 28.22 5.32
CA LEU A 100 25.14 27.56 6.51
C LEU A 100 24.08 27.05 7.49
N GLN A 101 22.80 27.41 7.33
CA GLN A 101 21.70 26.81 8.11
C GLN A 101 21.66 25.28 7.97
N ALA A 102 22.12 24.73 6.84
CA ALA A 102 22.24 23.28 6.67
C ALA A 102 23.17 22.62 7.70
N VAL A 103 24.13 23.36 8.28
CA VAL A 103 25.01 22.86 9.35
C VAL A 103 24.22 22.59 10.64
N LEU A 104 23.14 23.35 10.89
CA LEU A 104 22.29 23.15 12.08
C LEU A 104 21.63 21.76 12.10
N LEU A 105 21.47 21.13 10.94
CA LEU A 105 20.95 19.76 10.84
C LEU A 105 21.88 18.73 11.50
N PHE A 106 23.17 19.02 11.63
CA PHE A 106 24.15 18.13 12.27
C PHE A 106 24.28 18.35 13.78
N THR A 107 23.83 19.49 14.29
CA THR A 107 24.06 19.90 15.68
C THR A 107 22.81 19.81 16.55
N VAL A 108 21.63 19.96 15.94
CA VAL A 108 20.34 20.00 16.65
C VAL A 108 19.68 18.63 16.68
N LYS A 109 19.12 18.25 17.84
CA LYS A 109 18.22 17.09 17.97
C LYS A 109 16.78 17.56 17.82
N ALA A 110 16.26 17.65 16.58
CA ALA A 110 14.95 18.23 16.34
C ALA A 110 13.78 17.25 16.58
N ALA A 111 14.04 15.95 16.71
CA ALA A 111 13.04 14.88 16.90
C ALA A 111 11.92 15.23 17.90
N PHE A 112 12.33 15.63 19.11
CA PHE A 112 11.41 15.98 20.19
C PHE A 112 10.68 17.30 19.93
N TRP A 113 11.35 18.26 19.27
CA TRP A 113 10.78 19.56 18.98
C TRP A 113 9.76 19.53 17.85
N VAL A 114 10.02 18.73 16.81
CA VAL A 114 9.10 18.52 15.68
C VAL A 114 7.80 17.85 16.13
N SER A 115 7.88 16.99 17.14
CA SER A 115 6.72 16.34 17.77
C SER A 115 5.99 17.23 18.78
N SER A 116 6.55 18.39 19.12
CA SER A 116 5.99 19.34 20.09
C SER A 116 5.08 20.37 19.40
N PRO A 117 4.09 20.96 20.10
CA PRO A 117 3.30 22.09 19.61
C PRO A 117 4.13 23.32 19.17
N ALA A 118 5.41 23.40 19.57
CA ALA A 118 6.31 24.46 19.14
C ALA A 118 6.61 24.42 17.62
N TYR A 119 6.61 23.24 17.00
CA TYR A 119 6.85 23.10 15.57
C TYR A 119 5.74 23.71 14.70
N PRO A 120 4.45 23.36 14.86
CA PRO A 120 3.39 24.04 14.10
C PRO A 120 3.34 25.54 14.38
N ALA A 121 3.63 25.99 15.61
CA ALA A 121 3.76 27.42 15.90
C ALA A 121 4.88 28.09 15.08
N SER A 122 6.03 27.43 14.92
CA SER A 122 7.13 27.93 14.09
C SER A 122 6.76 28.02 12.59
N LEU A 123 5.94 27.09 12.08
CA LEU A 123 5.42 27.15 10.72
C LEU A 123 4.47 28.34 10.53
N ILE A 124 3.62 28.63 11.51
CA ILE A 124 2.76 29.82 11.50
C ILE A 124 3.61 31.09 11.49
N ILE A 125 4.67 31.15 12.30
CA ILE A 125 5.62 32.26 12.31
C ILE A 125 6.30 32.41 10.94
N ALA A 126 6.72 31.31 10.33
CA ALA A 126 7.33 31.32 8.99
C ALA A 126 6.37 31.88 7.94
N VAL A 127 5.11 31.43 7.93
CA VAL A 127 4.07 31.97 7.02
C VAL A 127 3.83 33.45 7.28
N ALA A 128 3.74 33.87 8.55
CA ALA A 128 3.59 35.28 8.91
C ALA A 128 4.78 36.12 8.43
N LEU A 129 6.01 35.62 8.55
CA LEU A 129 7.23 36.28 8.09
C LEU A 129 7.24 36.48 6.57
N VAL A 130 6.84 35.45 5.80
CA VAL A 130 6.69 35.54 4.33
C VAL A 130 5.62 36.57 3.94
N ALA A 131 4.58 36.73 4.76
CA ALA A 131 3.54 37.72 4.51
C ALA A 131 4.00 39.16 4.80
N SER A 132 4.78 39.33 5.87
CA SER A 132 5.09 40.65 6.44
C SER A 132 6.43 41.24 6.00
N TYR A 133 7.31 40.50 5.31
CA TYR A 133 8.68 40.97 5.03
C TYR A 133 8.76 42.27 4.22
N ASN A 134 7.76 42.58 3.39
CA ASN A 134 7.73 43.81 2.58
C ASN A 134 7.38 45.08 3.40
N PHE A 135 7.09 44.96 4.71
CA PHE A 135 6.74 46.06 5.61
C PHE A 135 5.64 47.01 5.05
N LYS A 136 4.72 46.49 4.23
CA LYS A 136 3.60 47.28 3.71
C LYS A 136 2.66 47.62 4.87
N ARG A 137 2.47 48.91 5.14
CA ARG A 137 1.60 49.43 6.21
C ARG A 137 0.12 49.46 5.84
N ASP A 138 -0.20 49.40 4.54
CA ASP A 138 -1.57 49.31 4.06
C ASP A 138 -2.13 47.90 4.23
N ASN A 139 -3.21 47.79 5.00
CA ASN A 139 -3.89 46.53 5.30
C ASN A 139 -4.36 45.81 4.03
N THR A 140 -4.85 46.54 3.02
CA THR A 140 -5.37 45.91 1.79
C THR A 140 -4.26 45.26 0.99
N SER A 141 -3.15 45.98 0.80
CA SER A 141 -1.96 45.44 0.15
C SER A 141 -1.31 44.28 0.92
N PHE A 142 -1.32 44.34 2.26
CA PHE A 142 -0.81 43.25 3.10
C PHE A 142 -1.64 41.97 2.94
N VAL A 143 -2.97 42.06 3.08
CA VAL A 143 -3.87 40.92 2.95
C VAL A 143 -3.81 40.32 1.55
N ARG A 144 -3.75 41.15 0.51
CA ARG A 144 -3.62 40.71 -0.88
C ARG A 144 -2.34 39.90 -1.10
N ASN A 145 -1.20 40.39 -0.62
CA ASN A 145 0.07 39.65 -0.67
C ASN A 145 -0.02 38.32 0.12
N PHE A 146 -0.59 38.33 1.32
CA PHE A 146 -0.76 37.13 2.14
C PHE A 146 -1.56 36.05 1.40
N ILE A 147 -2.70 36.42 0.80
CA ILE A 147 -3.53 35.51 0.01
C ILE A 147 -2.75 34.97 -1.20
N ALA A 148 -1.96 35.82 -1.86
CA ALA A 148 -1.13 35.39 -2.99
C ALA A 148 -0.08 34.35 -2.58
N TYR A 149 0.64 34.56 -1.48
CA TYR A 149 1.62 33.60 -0.96
C TYR A 149 0.96 32.29 -0.50
N ALA A 150 -0.12 32.37 0.27
CA ALA A 150 -0.85 31.20 0.73
C ALA A 150 -1.32 30.33 -0.44
N ARG A 151 -1.89 30.97 -1.47
CA ARG A 151 -2.29 30.31 -2.72
C ARG A 151 -1.11 29.64 -3.42
N GLU A 152 0.03 30.31 -3.54
CA GLU A 152 1.22 29.77 -4.22
C GLU A 152 1.82 28.57 -3.48
N ILE A 153 1.82 28.60 -2.15
CA ILE A 153 2.21 27.44 -1.31
C ILE A 153 1.24 26.27 -1.54
N ILE A 154 -0.07 26.53 -1.46
CA ILE A 154 -1.10 25.48 -1.68
C ILE A 154 -0.95 24.86 -3.07
N PHE A 155 -0.76 25.67 -4.12
CA PHE A 155 -0.59 25.16 -5.47
C PHE A 155 0.70 24.40 -5.68
N ALA A 156 1.81 24.86 -5.10
CA ALA A 156 3.08 24.12 -5.14
C ALA A 156 2.95 22.74 -4.48
N LEU A 157 2.26 22.68 -3.33
CA LEU A 157 1.98 21.41 -2.64
C LEU A 157 1.03 20.52 -3.44
N ILE A 158 0.00 21.06 -4.08
CA ILE A 158 -0.91 20.29 -4.95
C ILE A 158 -0.12 19.67 -6.11
N ILE A 159 0.75 20.44 -6.78
CA ILE A 159 1.58 19.96 -7.89
C ILE A 159 2.50 18.82 -7.40
N ALA A 160 3.23 19.03 -6.30
CA ALA A 160 4.14 18.02 -5.75
C ALA A 160 3.40 16.75 -5.30
N THR A 161 2.25 16.90 -4.65
CA THR A 161 1.42 15.77 -4.19
C THR A 161 0.83 15.01 -5.37
N ALA A 162 0.38 15.70 -6.42
CA ALA A 162 -0.13 15.06 -7.62
C ALA A 162 0.96 14.21 -8.32
N ILE A 163 2.20 14.72 -8.38
CA ILE A 163 3.35 13.97 -8.91
C ILE A 163 3.66 12.75 -8.03
N PHE A 164 3.75 12.95 -6.71
CA PHE A 164 4.02 11.89 -5.75
C PHE A 164 2.99 10.76 -5.84
N LEU A 165 1.70 11.09 -5.78
CA LEU A 165 0.61 10.12 -5.86
C LEU A 165 0.58 9.41 -7.21
N SER A 166 0.90 10.11 -8.30
CA SER A 166 1.00 9.49 -9.64
C SER A 166 2.13 8.46 -9.71
N ILE A 167 3.32 8.80 -9.20
CA ILE A 167 4.47 7.86 -9.13
C ILE A 167 4.11 6.65 -8.26
N LEU A 168 3.54 6.91 -7.07
CA LEU A 168 3.15 5.86 -6.13
C LEU A 168 2.09 4.93 -6.73
N ALA A 169 1.06 5.49 -7.38
CA ALA A 169 0.02 4.72 -8.03
C ALA A 169 0.59 3.82 -9.13
N ILE A 170 1.45 4.35 -10.01
CA ILE A 170 2.08 3.56 -11.08
C ILE A 170 2.92 2.44 -10.50
N PHE A 171 3.80 2.76 -9.54
CA PHE A 171 4.75 1.79 -9.02
C PHE A 171 4.07 0.71 -8.16
N HIS A 172 3.12 1.11 -7.30
CA HIS A 172 2.29 0.17 -6.54
C HIS A 172 1.49 -0.74 -7.47
N SER A 173 1.02 -0.22 -8.61
CA SER A 173 0.29 -1.02 -9.59
C SER A 173 1.17 -2.06 -10.27
N ILE A 174 2.38 -1.70 -10.68
CA ILE A 174 3.35 -2.65 -11.25
C ILE A 174 3.67 -3.72 -10.22
N SER A 175 3.99 -3.31 -8.99
CA SER A 175 4.39 -4.24 -7.94
C SER A 175 3.27 -5.21 -7.58
N TYR A 176 2.05 -4.71 -7.37
CA TYR A 176 0.91 -5.55 -7.05
C TYR A 176 0.51 -6.48 -8.20
N LEU A 177 0.41 -5.97 -9.43
CA LEU A 177 -0.10 -6.76 -10.56
C LEU A 177 0.91 -7.82 -11.00
N PHE A 178 2.19 -7.49 -11.08
CA PHE A 178 3.23 -8.41 -11.55
C PHE A 178 3.95 -9.15 -10.42
N GLY A 179 3.77 -8.77 -9.15
CA GLY A 179 4.48 -9.37 -8.01
C GLY A 179 5.99 -9.09 -8.03
N VAL A 180 6.40 -7.97 -8.61
CA VAL A 180 7.83 -7.59 -8.77
C VAL A 180 8.11 -6.36 -7.90
N PHE A 181 9.35 -6.21 -7.43
CA PHE A 181 9.82 -5.02 -6.70
C PHE A 181 9.07 -4.70 -5.39
N GLU A 182 8.45 -5.69 -4.73
CA GLU A 182 7.76 -5.47 -3.45
C GLU A 182 8.71 -4.92 -2.37
N GLU A 183 9.94 -5.42 -2.33
CA GLU A 183 10.99 -4.93 -1.42
C GLU A 183 11.34 -3.46 -1.67
N SER A 184 11.28 -3.01 -2.93
CA SER A 184 11.63 -1.63 -3.32
C SER A 184 10.52 -0.61 -3.09
N LEU A 185 9.31 -1.04 -2.71
CA LEU A 185 8.17 -0.13 -2.50
C LEU A 185 8.46 0.92 -1.43
N LYS A 186 9.11 0.52 -0.33
CA LYS A 186 9.45 1.45 0.77
C LYS A 186 10.45 2.49 0.29
N ASP A 187 11.52 2.05 -0.38
CA ASP A 187 12.56 2.93 -0.91
C ASP A 187 12.00 3.92 -1.91
N ILE A 188 11.18 3.48 -2.86
CA ILE A 188 10.60 4.35 -3.88
C ILE A 188 9.61 5.32 -3.28
N THR A 189 8.81 4.89 -2.31
CA THR A 189 7.90 5.80 -1.58
C THR A 189 8.68 6.89 -0.86
N PHE A 190 9.80 6.53 -0.21
CA PHE A 190 10.68 7.49 0.45
C PHE A 190 11.34 8.46 -0.54
N TYR A 191 11.97 7.95 -1.60
CA TYR A 191 12.64 8.79 -2.61
C TYR A 191 11.66 9.70 -3.37
N ALA A 192 10.48 9.19 -3.72
CA ALA A 192 9.47 9.97 -4.39
C ALA A 192 8.93 11.08 -3.47
N SER A 193 8.60 10.77 -2.21
CA SER A 193 8.07 11.77 -1.27
C SER A 193 9.11 12.84 -0.94
N THR A 194 10.33 12.47 -0.59
CA THR A 194 11.42 13.43 -0.28
C THR A 194 11.73 14.32 -1.48
N THR A 195 11.85 13.76 -2.68
CA THR A 195 12.06 14.55 -3.91
C THR A 195 10.89 15.51 -4.16
N CYS A 196 9.64 15.04 -4.00
CA CYS A 196 8.47 15.88 -4.24
C CYS A 196 8.37 17.04 -3.24
N TYR A 197 8.57 16.79 -1.95
CA TYR A 197 8.36 17.82 -0.93
C TYR A 197 9.59 18.69 -0.64
N LEU A 198 10.82 18.19 -0.84
CA LEU A 198 12.05 18.97 -0.57
C LEU A 198 12.62 19.68 -1.80
N LEU A 199 12.28 19.21 -3.01
CA LEU A 199 12.78 19.79 -4.26
C LEU A 199 11.65 20.33 -5.13
N ILE A 200 10.65 19.50 -5.48
CA ILE A 200 9.60 19.92 -6.43
C ILE A 200 8.70 21.01 -5.83
N ALA A 201 8.22 20.86 -4.59
CA ALA A 201 7.36 21.86 -3.96
C ALA A 201 8.05 23.22 -3.80
N PRO A 202 9.28 23.32 -3.26
CA PRO A 202 9.97 24.61 -3.16
C PRO A 202 10.24 25.26 -4.52
N VAL A 203 10.66 24.48 -5.52
CA VAL A 203 10.90 24.99 -6.88
C VAL A 203 9.60 25.45 -7.54
N ALA A 204 8.51 24.70 -7.39
CA ALA A 204 7.20 25.10 -7.88
C ALA A 204 6.73 26.41 -7.21
N PHE A 205 6.92 26.55 -5.90
CA PHE A 205 6.62 27.80 -5.19
C PHE A 205 7.43 28.98 -5.75
N LEU A 206 8.75 28.83 -5.93
CA LEU A 206 9.60 29.88 -6.50
C LEU A 206 9.15 30.27 -7.92
N GLN A 207 8.74 29.30 -8.73
CA GLN A 207 8.28 29.55 -10.10
C GLN A 207 6.92 30.25 -10.16
N LEU A 208 6.02 29.92 -9.24
CA LEU A 208 4.73 30.62 -9.12
C LEU A 208 4.93 32.05 -8.62
N ASN A 209 5.88 32.24 -7.68
CA ASN A 209 6.16 33.52 -7.06
C ASN A 209 7.02 34.47 -7.91
N SER A 210 7.91 33.95 -8.77
CA SER A 210 8.73 34.79 -9.66
C SER A 210 7.90 35.66 -10.63
N LYS A 211 6.60 35.33 -10.77
CA LYS A 211 5.63 35.98 -11.66
C LYS A 211 4.62 36.88 -10.91
N ALA A 212 4.88 37.25 -9.65
CA ALA A 212 3.95 37.98 -8.78
C ALA A 212 4.02 39.53 -8.88
N GLY A 213 4.55 40.10 -9.97
CA GLY A 213 4.79 41.54 -10.12
C GLY A 213 3.84 42.33 -11.02
N GLU A 214 2.82 41.73 -11.64
CA GLU A 214 1.93 42.41 -12.61
C GLU A 214 0.45 42.08 -12.34
N ASP A 215 -0.40 43.12 -12.36
CA ASP A 215 -1.86 43.17 -12.24
C ASP A 215 -2.58 41.87 -11.82
N GLU A 216 -2.78 41.75 -10.50
CA GLU A 216 -3.21 40.51 -9.85
C GLU A 216 -4.69 40.12 -10.03
N GLU A 217 -5.58 41.09 -10.25
CA GLU A 217 -7.03 40.87 -10.18
C GLU A 217 -7.57 40.16 -11.42
N LYS A 218 -7.10 40.53 -12.62
CA LYS A 218 -7.38 39.77 -13.86
C LYS A 218 -6.59 38.45 -13.94
N ARG A 219 -5.45 38.33 -13.24
CA ARG A 219 -4.63 37.11 -13.22
C ARG A 219 -5.14 36.04 -12.23
N LEU A 220 -6.04 36.38 -11.30
CA LEU A 220 -6.47 35.46 -10.24
C LEU A 220 -7.14 34.21 -10.81
N GLY A 221 -8.17 34.37 -11.64
CA GLY A 221 -8.83 33.24 -12.32
C GLY A 221 -7.90 32.51 -13.28
N ILE A 222 -7.15 33.27 -14.09
CA ILE A 222 -6.25 32.75 -15.13
C ILE A 222 -5.14 31.86 -14.54
N LYS A 223 -4.59 32.19 -13.36
CA LYS A 223 -3.55 31.37 -12.71
C LYS A 223 -4.10 30.05 -12.17
N VAL A 224 -5.30 30.05 -11.57
CA VAL A 224 -5.91 28.82 -11.04
C VAL A 224 -6.16 27.84 -12.19
N PHE A 225 -6.82 28.28 -13.25
CA PHE A 225 -7.09 27.43 -14.42
C PHE A 225 -5.80 26.89 -15.05
N ARG A 226 -4.74 27.70 -15.15
CA ARG A 226 -3.45 27.26 -15.69
C ARG A 226 -2.77 26.18 -14.84
N ILE A 227 -2.91 26.23 -13.51
CA ILE A 227 -2.31 25.23 -12.62
C ILE A 227 -3.10 23.92 -12.69
N PHE A 228 -4.44 24.00 -12.71
CA PHE A 228 -5.26 22.83 -12.98
C PHE A 228 -4.95 22.21 -14.35
N GLU A 229 -4.78 23.05 -15.37
CA GLU A 229 -4.35 22.62 -16.71
C GLU A 229 -2.98 21.94 -16.67
N LEU A 230 -2.00 22.50 -15.94
CA LEU A 230 -0.69 21.89 -15.75
C LEU A 230 -0.81 20.49 -15.12
N VAL A 231 -1.52 20.39 -13.99
CA VAL A 231 -1.69 19.14 -13.26
C VAL A 231 -2.41 18.09 -14.10
N ILE A 232 -3.50 18.46 -14.77
CA ILE A 232 -4.29 17.52 -15.56
C ILE A 232 -3.56 17.10 -16.83
N ASN A 233 -3.03 18.04 -17.61
CA ASN A 233 -2.41 17.72 -18.90
C ASN A 233 -1.02 17.11 -18.76
N TYR A 234 -0.20 17.53 -17.78
CA TYR A 234 1.21 17.12 -17.73
C TYR A 234 1.55 16.14 -16.61
N ILE A 235 0.69 15.99 -15.60
CA ILE A 235 0.93 15.05 -14.49
C ILE A 235 -0.07 13.90 -14.55
N LEU A 236 -1.37 14.18 -14.38
CA LEU A 236 -2.40 13.15 -14.26
C LEU A 236 -2.66 12.42 -15.57
N SER A 237 -2.78 13.12 -16.71
CA SER A 237 -3.09 12.44 -17.99
C SER A 237 -1.99 11.49 -18.46
N PRO A 238 -0.69 11.87 -18.43
CA PRO A 238 0.37 10.92 -18.71
C PRO A 238 0.41 9.76 -17.72
N ALA A 239 0.14 10.01 -16.43
CA ALA A 239 0.11 8.95 -15.42
C ALA A 239 -1.02 7.94 -15.66
N ILE A 240 -2.23 8.42 -15.97
CA ILE A 240 -3.37 7.55 -16.34
C ILE A 240 -3.07 6.78 -17.62
N PHE A 241 -2.41 7.40 -18.59
CA PHE A 241 -2.02 6.70 -19.83
C PHE A 241 -1.04 5.55 -19.55
N ILE A 242 0.01 5.80 -18.76
CA ILE A 242 0.97 4.76 -18.32
C ILE A 242 0.23 3.65 -17.56
N TYR A 243 -0.65 4.02 -16.63
CA TYR A 243 -1.45 3.07 -15.88
C TYR A 243 -2.37 2.24 -16.79
N THR A 244 -2.95 2.85 -17.83
CA THR A 244 -3.77 2.15 -18.82
C THR A 244 -2.96 1.06 -19.51
N ILE A 245 -1.73 1.37 -19.94
CA ILE A 245 -0.82 0.39 -20.54
C ILE A 245 -0.54 -0.76 -19.56
N ILE A 246 -0.17 -0.44 -18.32
CA ILE A 246 0.12 -1.44 -17.27
C ILE A 246 -1.07 -2.38 -17.07
N LEU A 247 -2.26 -1.81 -16.91
CA LEU A 247 -3.48 -2.57 -16.69
C LEU A 247 -3.81 -3.45 -17.90
N TYR A 248 -3.65 -2.95 -19.12
CA TYR A 248 -3.91 -3.72 -20.34
C TYR A 248 -2.92 -4.85 -20.55
N VAL A 249 -1.64 -4.64 -20.24
CA VAL A 249 -0.62 -5.69 -20.27
C VAL A 249 -0.98 -6.80 -19.28
N TYR A 250 -1.40 -6.44 -18.07
CA TYR A 250 -1.84 -7.41 -17.07
C TYR A 250 -3.09 -8.18 -17.51
N ILE A 251 -4.07 -7.48 -18.09
CA ILE A 251 -5.27 -8.09 -18.68
C ILE A 251 -4.90 -9.10 -19.78
N ALA A 252 -3.96 -8.76 -20.65
CA ALA A 252 -3.47 -9.69 -21.67
C ALA A 252 -2.83 -10.92 -21.02
N GLY A 253 -2.03 -10.74 -19.96
CA GLY A 253 -1.45 -11.84 -19.18
C GLY A 253 -2.51 -12.80 -18.62
N ILE A 254 -3.58 -12.28 -18.01
CA ILE A 254 -4.72 -13.08 -17.52
C ILE A 254 -5.32 -13.94 -18.63
N VAL A 255 -5.54 -13.34 -19.81
CA VAL A 255 -6.16 -14.03 -20.96
C VAL A 255 -5.25 -15.13 -21.50
N PHE A 256 -3.93 -14.91 -21.55
CA PHE A 256 -2.99 -15.92 -22.04
C PHE A 256 -2.73 -17.04 -21.03
N GLU A 257 -2.59 -16.71 -19.75
CA GLU A 257 -2.34 -17.69 -18.68
C GLU A 257 -3.60 -18.42 -18.22
N MET A 258 -4.79 -17.94 -18.63
CA MET A 258 -6.09 -18.39 -18.11
C MET A 258 -6.14 -18.38 -16.59
N SER A 259 -5.40 -17.45 -15.98
CA SER A 259 -5.27 -17.30 -14.54
C SER A 259 -6.40 -16.43 -13.99
N LEU A 260 -6.75 -16.63 -12.71
CA LEU A 260 -7.77 -15.80 -12.07
C LEU A 260 -7.20 -14.43 -11.70
N PRO A 261 -8.00 -13.35 -11.83
CA PRO A 261 -7.54 -12.01 -11.48
C PRO A 261 -7.18 -11.92 -9.99
N LYS A 262 -6.09 -11.20 -9.70
CA LYS A 262 -5.67 -10.91 -8.33
C LYS A 262 -6.76 -10.19 -7.54
N GLY A 263 -6.77 -10.41 -6.23
CA GLY A 263 -7.92 -10.06 -5.43
C GLY A 263 -8.28 -8.59 -5.30
N ASN A 264 -7.28 -7.73 -5.30
CA ASN A 264 -7.48 -6.29 -5.20
C ASN A 264 -7.54 -5.62 -6.58
N LEU A 265 -7.46 -6.40 -7.68
CA LEU A 265 -7.64 -5.88 -9.04
C LEU A 265 -8.97 -5.13 -9.16
N ALA A 266 -10.01 -5.61 -8.48
CA ALA A 266 -11.33 -4.99 -8.49
C ALA A 266 -11.29 -3.51 -8.07
N TYR A 267 -10.57 -3.21 -6.97
CA TYR A 267 -10.40 -1.84 -6.48
C TYR A 267 -9.57 -0.98 -7.42
N MET A 268 -8.55 -1.57 -8.03
CA MET A 268 -7.68 -0.89 -9.01
C MET A 268 -8.48 -0.47 -10.25
N VAL A 269 -9.31 -1.36 -10.79
CA VAL A 269 -10.21 -1.03 -11.92
C VAL A 269 -11.22 0.05 -11.54
N ILE A 270 -11.81 -0.02 -10.34
CA ILE A 270 -12.71 1.03 -9.84
C ILE A 270 -12.00 2.39 -9.81
N ALA A 271 -10.83 2.47 -9.18
CA ALA A 271 -10.04 3.70 -9.08
C ALA A 271 -9.65 4.24 -10.45
N PHE A 272 -9.28 3.36 -11.38
CA PHE A 272 -8.97 3.71 -12.77
C PHE A 272 -10.17 4.36 -13.46
N VAL A 273 -11.33 3.70 -13.46
CA VAL A 273 -12.52 4.19 -14.15
C VAL A 273 -12.99 5.51 -13.55
N ILE A 274 -13.01 5.63 -12.22
CA ILE A 274 -13.35 6.91 -11.54
C ILE A 274 -12.38 8.01 -11.98
N SER A 275 -11.08 7.76 -11.97
CA SER A 275 -10.07 8.76 -12.35
C SER A 275 -10.22 9.17 -13.81
N PHE A 276 -10.46 8.23 -14.71
CA PHE A 276 -10.65 8.47 -16.14
C PHE A 276 -11.87 9.35 -16.42
N PHE A 277 -13.00 9.07 -15.76
CA PHE A 277 -14.23 9.86 -15.90
C PHE A 277 -14.16 11.20 -15.17
N ALA A 278 -13.45 11.28 -14.04
CA ALA A 278 -13.21 12.53 -13.33
C ALA A 278 -12.42 13.50 -14.22
N ILE A 279 -11.31 13.06 -14.82
CA ILE A 279 -10.52 13.92 -15.72
C ILE A 279 -11.31 14.28 -16.97
N LYS A 280 -12.03 13.32 -17.58
CA LYS A 280 -12.93 13.61 -18.71
C LYS A 280 -13.94 14.71 -18.38
N SER A 281 -14.46 14.71 -17.16
CA SER A 281 -15.46 15.69 -16.71
C SER A 281 -14.88 17.07 -16.44
N ILE A 282 -13.59 17.15 -16.06
CA ILE A 282 -12.89 18.41 -15.84
C ILE A 282 -12.39 18.99 -17.18
N LEU A 283 -12.19 18.17 -18.20
CA LEU A 283 -11.61 18.56 -19.49
C LEU A 283 -12.29 19.77 -20.16
N PRO A 284 -13.63 19.95 -20.14
CA PRO A 284 -14.28 21.14 -20.70
C PRO A 284 -13.94 22.45 -19.98
N LEU A 285 -13.40 22.38 -18.76
CA LEU A 285 -12.97 23.55 -17.98
C LEU A 285 -11.53 24.00 -18.34
N LEU A 286 -10.80 23.23 -19.16
CA LEU A 286 -9.43 23.55 -19.57
C LEU A 286 -9.43 24.40 -20.85
N GLU A 287 -8.58 25.42 -20.87
CA GLU A 287 -8.42 26.27 -22.05
C GLU A 287 -7.72 25.54 -23.22
N ARG A 288 -6.77 24.63 -22.93
CA ARG A 288 -6.02 23.86 -23.95
C ARG A 288 -5.84 22.39 -23.53
N PRO A 289 -6.87 21.56 -23.63
CA PRO A 289 -6.75 20.14 -23.28
C PRO A 289 -5.88 19.38 -24.30
N LEU A 290 -4.83 18.68 -23.84
CA LEU A 290 -3.89 17.97 -24.73
C LEU A 290 -4.36 16.56 -25.11
N PHE A 291 -5.09 15.88 -24.22
CA PHE A 291 -5.42 14.46 -24.33
C PHE A 291 -6.90 14.19 -24.69
N VAL A 292 -7.56 15.12 -25.38
CA VAL A 292 -9.01 15.07 -25.67
C VAL A 292 -9.45 13.75 -26.29
N ARG A 293 -8.74 13.27 -27.32
CA ARG A 293 -9.12 12.05 -28.05
C ARG A 293 -9.14 10.79 -27.18
N ILE A 294 -8.21 10.70 -26.22
CA ILE A 294 -8.13 9.58 -25.28
C ILE A 294 -9.34 9.59 -24.35
N TYR A 295 -9.68 10.76 -23.79
CA TYR A 295 -10.83 10.91 -22.89
C TYR A 295 -12.18 10.88 -23.59
N GLU A 296 -12.27 11.26 -24.86
CA GLU A 296 -13.46 11.00 -25.69
C GLU A 296 -13.72 9.50 -25.79
N SER A 297 -12.65 8.73 -26.00
CA SER A 297 -12.66 7.26 -26.06
C SER A 297 -12.73 6.57 -24.69
N ALA A 298 -12.84 7.33 -23.59
CA ALA A 298 -12.86 6.81 -22.22
C ALA A 298 -13.80 5.63 -22.02
N SER A 299 -15.05 5.76 -22.48
CA SER A 299 -16.04 4.71 -22.31
C SER A 299 -15.60 3.41 -23.00
N LEU A 300 -14.99 3.48 -24.18
CA LEU A 300 -14.51 2.30 -24.90
C LEU A 300 -13.31 1.67 -24.20
N ILE A 301 -12.38 2.49 -23.70
CA ILE A 301 -11.20 2.04 -22.96
C ILE A 301 -11.62 1.37 -21.63
N SER A 302 -12.63 1.89 -20.94
CA SER A 302 -13.07 1.34 -19.66
C SER A 302 -13.86 0.03 -19.76
N ILE A 303 -14.41 -0.34 -20.94
CA ILE A 303 -15.18 -1.59 -21.09
C ILE A 303 -14.32 -2.81 -20.75
N LEU A 304 -13.11 -2.90 -21.31
CA LEU A 304 -12.29 -4.09 -21.15
C LEU A 304 -11.88 -4.35 -19.68
N PRO A 305 -11.35 -3.35 -18.93
CA PRO A 305 -11.15 -3.47 -17.49
C PRO A 305 -12.42 -3.83 -16.71
N LEU A 306 -13.57 -3.23 -17.05
CA LEU A 306 -14.83 -3.52 -16.37
C LEU A 306 -15.31 -4.96 -16.60
N THR A 307 -15.11 -5.52 -17.79
CA THR A 307 -15.45 -6.92 -18.05
C THR A 307 -14.66 -7.86 -17.14
N ILE A 308 -13.35 -7.63 -16.98
CA ILE A 308 -12.50 -8.45 -16.11
C ILE A 308 -12.83 -8.24 -14.64
N PHE A 309 -13.16 -7.00 -14.25
CA PHE A 309 -13.72 -6.70 -12.93
C PHE A 309 -14.96 -7.54 -12.63
N TRP A 310 -15.91 -7.62 -13.57
CA TRP A 310 -17.14 -8.40 -13.38
C TRP A 310 -16.87 -9.90 -13.31
N ILE A 311 -16.01 -10.43 -14.18
CA ILE A 311 -15.60 -11.84 -14.16
C ILE A 311 -15.01 -12.21 -12.79
N GLY A 312 -14.05 -11.42 -12.30
CA GLY A 312 -13.41 -11.67 -11.00
C GLY A 312 -14.37 -11.52 -9.81
N THR A 313 -15.27 -10.55 -9.87
CA THR A 313 -16.26 -10.31 -8.81
C THR A 313 -17.28 -11.44 -8.74
N ILE A 314 -17.83 -11.87 -9.87
CA ILE A 314 -18.82 -12.96 -9.95
C ILE A 314 -18.19 -14.28 -9.48
N TYR A 315 -16.97 -14.59 -9.94
CA TYR A 315 -16.25 -15.79 -9.52
C TYR A 315 -16.13 -15.86 -7.98
N ARG A 316 -15.71 -14.77 -7.34
CA ARG A 316 -15.55 -14.72 -5.88
C ARG A 316 -16.85 -14.80 -5.11
N ILE A 317 -17.92 -14.21 -5.64
CA ILE A 317 -19.24 -14.31 -5.02
C ILE A 317 -19.74 -15.75 -5.12
N SER A 318 -19.51 -16.42 -6.25
CA SER A 318 -19.91 -17.82 -6.43
C SER A 318 -19.13 -18.77 -5.49
N GLU A 319 -17.85 -18.49 -5.26
CA GLU A 319 -16.99 -19.34 -4.44
C GLU A 319 -17.19 -19.08 -2.94
N TYR A 320 -17.24 -17.82 -2.51
CA TYR A 320 -17.19 -17.41 -1.09
C TYR A 320 -18.50 -16.79 -0.56
N GLY A 321 -19.51 -16.60 -1.40
CA GLY A 321 -20.77 -15.94 -1.03
C GLY A 321 -20.66 -14.42 -0.87
N TYR A 322 -21.78 -13.80 -0.49
CA TYR A 322 -21.85 -12.35 -0.29
C TYR A 322 -21.25 -11.92 1.07
N THR A 323 -20.50 -10.82 1.06
CA THR A 323 -20.08 -10.09 2.27
C THR A 323 -20.41 -8.61 2.06
N ALA A 324 -20.47 -7.81 3.12
CA ALA A 324 -20.76 -6.39 3.01
C ALA A 324 -19.81 -5.69 2.02
N GLY A 325 -18.50 -5.96 2.12
CA GLY A 325 -17.50 -5.43 1.19
C GLY A 325 -17.72 -5.85 -0.28
N ARG A 326 -18.10 -7.12 -0.53
CA ARG A 326 -18.42 -7.59 -1.90
C ARG A 326 -19.69 -6.97 -2.45
N VAL A 327 -20.70 -6.72 -1.61
CA VAL A 327 -21.92 -6.02 -2.05
C VAL A 327 -21.60 -4.57 -2.43
N TYR A 328 -20.81 -3.84 -1.65
CA TYR A 328 -20.36 -2.50 -2.03
C TYR A 328 -19.53 -2.51 -3.32
N LEU A 329 -18.68 -3.53 -3.53
CA LEU A 329 -17.97 -3.72 -4.80
C LEU A 329 -18.93 -3.87 -5.98
N ILE A 330 -19.98 -4.68 -5.86
CA ILE A 330 -21.01 -4.84 -6.91
C ILE A 330 -21.72 -3.50 -7.17
N VAL A 331 -22.13 -2.80 -6.12
CA VAL A 331 -22.84 -1.51 -6.26
C VAL A 331 -21.95 -0.49 -6.97
N CYS A 332 -20.68 -0.38 -6.58
CA CYS A 332 -19.69 0.45 -7.27
C CYS A 332 -19.53 0.00 -8.74
N GLY A 333 -19.40 -1.30 -8.99
CA GLY A 333 -19.33 -1.87 -10.34
C GLY A 333 -20.54 -1.49 -11.20
N LEU A 334 -21.75 -1.58 -10.67
CA LEU A 334 -22.99 -1.19 -11.35
C LEU A 334 -23.02 0.30 -11.66
N ILE A 335 -22.65 1.16 -10.70
CA ILE A 335 -22.55 2.61 -10.91
C ILE A 335 -21.58 2.92 -12.05
N LEU A 336 -20.40 2.28 -12.07
CA LEU A 336 -19.39 2.50 -13.09
C LEU A 336 -19.81 1.96 -14.47
N SER A 337 -20.42 0.77 -14.53
CA SER A 337 -20.97 0.22 -15.76
C SER A 337 -22.07 1.11 -16.33
N LEU A 338 -22.98 1.60 -15.49
CA LEU A 338 -24.02 2.52 -15.90
C LEU A 338 -23.44 3.86 -16.35
N SER A 339 -22.40 4.36 -15.68
CA SER A 339 -21.67 5.56 -16.11
C SER A 339 -21.08 5.39 -17.51
N VAL A 340 -20.40 4.26 -17.78
CA VAL A 340 -19.85 3.96 -19.11
C VAL A 340 -20.95 3.94 -20.17
N ILE A 341 -22.08 3.28 -19.89
CA ILE A 341 -23.23 3.20 -20.80
C ILE A 341 -23.82 4.60 -21.07
N LEU A 342 -24.03 5.41 -20.04
CA LEU A 342 -24.55 6.77 -20.18
C LEU A 342 -23.63 7.65 -21.02
N TYR A 343 -22.31 7.53 -20.84
CA TYR A 343 -21.34 8.27 -21.64
C TYR A 343 -21.17 7.73 -23.08
N LEU A 344 -21.55 6.47 -23.36
CA LEU A 344 -21.67 5.96 -24.74
C LEU A 344 -22.90 6.54 -25.45
N ILE A 345 -23.99 6.75 -24.71
CA ILE A 345 -25.21 7.35 -25.24
C ILE A 345 -25.04 8.87 -25.26
N ARG A 346 -24.64 9.40 -26.42
CA ARG A 346 -24.20 10.80 -26.67
C ARG A 346 -25.09 11.91 -26.08
N HIS A 347 -26.37 11.63 -25.79
CA HIS A 347 -27.34 12.59 -25.25
C HIS A 347 -27.59 12.50 -23.73
N MET A 348 -27.11 11.43 -23.05
CA MET A 348 -27.35 11.17 -21.62
C MET A 348 -26.08 11.21 -20.75
N GLY A 349 -24.90 11.38 -21.35
CA GLY A 349 -23.61 11.46 -20.65
C GLY A 349 -23.36 12.76 -19.87
N ARG A 350 -24.34 13.23 -19.08
CA ARG A 350 -24.14 14.37 -18.17
C ARG A 350 -23.65 13.87 -16.81
N LEU A 351 -22.59 14.48 -16.29
CA LEU A 351 -22.03 14.17 -14.96
C LEU A 351 -23.10 14.23 -13.86
N LEU A 352 -24.09 15.12 -14.01
CA LEU A 352 -25.21 15.25 -13.08
C LEU A 352 -26.02 13.95 -12.94
N TYR A 353 -26.30 13.23 -14.03
CA TYR A 353 -27.03 11.97 -13.94
C TYR A 353 -26.21 10.89 -13.24
N VAL A 354 -24.91 10.81 -13.54
CA VAL A 354 -23.98 9.89 -12.88
C VAL A 354 -23.90 10.18 -11.38
N ALA A 355 -23.84 11.45 -10.99
CA ALA A 355 -23.83 11.85 -9.58
C ALA A 355 -25.12 11.45 -8.86
N TRP A 356 -26.29 11.73 -9.44
CA TRP A 356 -27.57 11.35 -8.85
C TRP A 356 -27.75 9.83 -8.73
N ILE A 357 -27.39 9.08 -9.76
CA ILE A 357 -27.39 7.61 -9.73
C ILE A 357 -26.48 7.08 -8.61
N THR A 358 -25.29 7.66 -8.47
CA THR A 358 -24.33 7.30 -7.41
C THR A 358 -24.92 7.55 -6.03
N ILE A 359 -25.49 8.74 -5.80
CA ILE A 359 -26.13 9.12 -4.54
C ILE A 359 -27.28 8.17 -4.23
N VAL A 360 -28.18 7.93 -5.19
CA VAL A 360 -29.36 7.07 -5.00
C VAL A 360 -28.94 5.64 -4.69
N LEU A 361 -28.09 5.03 -5.52
CA LEU A 361 -27.66 3.64 -5.32
C LEU A 361 -26.89 3.45 -4.02
N LEU A 362 -25.91 4.31 -3.70
CA LEU A 362 -25.19 4.20 -2.44
C LEU A 362 -26.11 4.42 -1.23
N SER A 363 -27.05 5.36 -1.30
CA SER A 363 -28.00 5.60 -0.20
C SER A 363 -28.93 4.41 0.01
N VAL A 364 -29.45 3.82 -1.06
CA VAL A 364 -30.31 2.63 -1.02
C VAL A 364 -29.57 1.47 -0.36
N PHE A 365 -28.38 1.12 -0.85
CA PHE A 365 -27.63 -0.04 -0.34
C PHE A 365 -26.94 0.18 1.01
N THR A 366 -26.82 1.43 1.47
CA THR A 366 -26.26 1.75 2.79
C THR A 366 -27.35 1.83 3.85
N TYR A 367 -28.41 2.60 3.61
CA TYR A 367 -29.37 2.99 4.65
C TYR A 367 -30.66 2.16 4.67
N ILE A 368 -31.06 1.54 3.56
CA ILE A 368 -32.29 0.75 3.52
C ILE A 368 -31.99 -0.65 4.08
N LYS A 369 -32.25 -0.83 5.39
CA LYS A 369 -31.95 -2.07 6.14
C LYS A 369 -32.32 -3.38 5.42
N PRO A 370 -33.51 -3.55 4.81
CA PRO A 370 -33.88 -4.81 4.14
C PRO A 370 -32.98 -5.18 2.95
N ILE A 371 -32.34 -4.21 2.29
CA ILE A 371 -31.51 -4.39 1.08
C ILE A 371 -30.05 -3.98 1.38
N SER A 372 -29.74 -3.66 2.63
CA SER A 372 -28.45 -3.13 3.01
C SER A 372 -27.35 -4.16 2.71
N ALA A 373 -26.20 -3.67 2.26
CA ALA A 373 -25.02 -4.50 2.03
C ALA A 373 -24.66 -5.36 3.24
N LYS A 374 -24.82 -4.79 4.45
CA LYS A 374 -24.59 -5.50 5.71
C LYS A 374 -25.57 -6.66 5.89
N GLN A 375 -26.87 -6.42 5.72
CA GLN A 375 -27.90 -7.44 5.91
C GLN A 375 -27.79 -8.56 4.88
N THR A 376 -27.62 -8.22 3.60
CA THR A 376 -27.40 -9.20 2.53
C THR A 376 -26.16 -10.08 2.79
N GLY A 377 -25.09 -9.47 3.30
CA GLY A 377 -23.89 -10.19 3.72
C GLY A 377 -24.16 -11.15 4.88
N ILE A 378 -24.83 -10.68 5.94
CA ILE A 378 -25.21 -11.51 7.09
C ILE A 378 -26.08 -12.69 6.66
N ASP A 379 -27.14 -12.46 5.89
CA ASP A 379 -28.08 -13.50 5.47
C ASP A 379 -27.40 -14.57 4.61
N SER A 380 -26.54 -14.15 3.67
CA SER A 380 -25.77 -15.08 2.85
C SER A 380 -24.79 -15.91 3.69
N GLN A 381 -24.10 -15.29 4.65
CA GLN A 381 -23.09 -15.97 5.47
C GLN A 381 -23.74 -16.89 6.51
N LEU A 382 -24.91 -16.53 7.06
CA LEU A 382 -25.71 -17.40 7.91
C LEU A 382 -26.16 -18.67 7.16
N ARG A 383 -26.56 -18.56 5.89
CA ARG A 383 -26.91 -19.72 5.07
C ARG A 383 -25.70 -20.64 4.86
N ILE A 384 -24.56 -20.07 4.46
CA ILE A 384 -23.32 -20.85 4.26
C ILE A 384 -22.86 -21.52 5.55
N LEU A 385 -22.96 -20.82 6.70
CA LEU A 385 -22.65 -21.39 8.00
C LEU A 385 -23.52 -22.61 8.30
N LYS A 386 -24.84 -22.52 8.07
CA LYS A 386 -25.78 -23.63 8.30
C LYS A 386 -25.53 -24.81 7.36
N GLU A 387 -25.29 -24.55 6.08
CA GLU A 387 -24.96 -25.59 5.09
C GLU A 387 -23.68 -26.32 5.47
N LEU A 388 -22.60 -25.59 5.77
CA LEU A 388 -21.32 -26.19 6.18
C LEU A 388 -21.41 -26.92 7.53
N ALA A 389 -22.17 -26.38 8.49
CA ALA A 389 -22.37 -27.02 9.79
C ALA A 389 -23.19 -28.33 9.67
N THR A 390 -24.11 -28.41 8.71
CA THR A 390 -24.88 -29.63 8.43
C THR A 390 -24.01 -30.65 7.70
N GLU A 391 -23.23 -30.22 6.69
CA GLU A 391 -22.31 -31.10 5.95
C GLU A 391 -21.20 -31.69 6.83
N LEU A 392 -20.78 -30.98 7.88
CA LEU A 392 -19.77 -31.43 8.84
C LEU A 392 -20.38 -32.17 10.04
N GLU A 393 -21.71 -32.39 10.04
CA GLU A 393 -22.45 -33.04 11.14
C GLU A 393 -22.20 -32.42 12.52
N ILE A 394 -21.95 -31.11 12.58
CA ILE A 394 -21.66 -30.37 13.82
C ILE A 394 -22.85 -29.55 14.33
N SER A 395 -24.01 -29.61 13.66
CA SER A 395 -25.19 -28.81 14.00
C SER A 395 -26.16 -29.62 14.87
N GLY A 396 -26.37 -29.19 16.11
CA GLY A 396 -27.27 -29.84 17.06
C GLY A 396 -28.75 -29.62 16.74
N GLU A 397 -29.63 -30.45 17.31
CA GLU A 397 -31.09 -30.31 17.18
C GLU A 397 -31.62 -28.98 17.76
N ASP A 398 -30.86 -28.36 18.68
CA ASP A 398 -31.14 -27.05 19.29
C ASP A 398 -30.61 -25.87 18.46
N GLY A 399 -29.97 -26.12 17.31
CA GLY A 399 -29.35 -25.13 16.45
C GLY A 399 -27.98 -24.63 16.93
N ARG A 400 -27.46 -25.16 18.05
CA ARG A 400 -26.11 -24.86 18.53
C ARG A 400 -25.08 -25.73 17.80
N LEU A 401 -23.85 -25.22 17.69
CA LEU A 401 -22.75 -26.01 17.14
C LEU A 401 -22.23 -26.94 18.25
N PHE A 402 -22.15 -28.24 17.98
CA PHE A 402 -21.52 -29.21 18.86
C PHE A 402 -20.25 -29.78 18.22
N VAL A 403 -19.39 -30.38 19.04
CA VAL A 403 -18.15 -31.02 18.59
C VAL A 403 -18.43 -32.52 18.41
N PRO A 404 -18.38 -33.08 17.19
CA PRO A 404 -18.51 -34.53 17.01
C PRO A 404 -17.38 -35.30 17.68
N ASP A 405 -17.62 -36.56 18.05
CA ASP A 405 -16.63 -37.34 18.79
C ASP A 405 -15.41 -37.76 17.96
N GLN A 406 -15.57 -37.90 16.65
CA GLN A 406 -14.51 -38.04 15.65
C GLN A 406 -14.98 -37.39 14.35
N LEU A 407 -14.23 -36.41 13.82
CA LEU A 407 -14.41 -35.95 12.45
C LEU A 407 -13.44 -36.72 11.55
N HIS A 408 -13.89 -37.12 10.37
CA HIS A 408 -13.07 -37.89 9.44
C HIS A 408 -11.92 -37.01 8.94
N THR A 409 -10.68 -37.48 9.12
CA THR A 409 -9.45 -36.72 8.85
C THR A 409 -9.13 -36.62 7.36
N ASP A 410 -10.08 -36.17 6.53
CA ASP A 410 -9.82 -35.86 5.12
C ASP A 410 -9.45 -34.38 4.95
N SER A 411 -8.48 -34.10 4.07
CA SER A 411 -8.04 -32.76 3.67
C SER A 411 -9.21 -31.88 3.18
N ALA A 412 -10.24 -32.50 2.61
CA ALA A 412 -11.46 -31.82 2.19
C ALA A 412 -12.30 -31.29 3.38
N GLU A 413 -12.46 -32.08 4.44
CA GLU A 413 -13.24 -31.69 5.63
C GLU A 413 -12.53 -30.58 6.43
N VAL A 414 -11.20 -30.64 6.51
CA VAL A 414 -10.39 -29.56 7.11
C VAL A 414 -10.57 -28.23 6.38
N LYS A 415 -10.60 -28.25 5.04
CA LYS A 415 -10.86 -27.04 4.24
C LYS A 415 -12.28 -26.49 4.44
N LYS A 416 -13.27 -27.37 4.55
CA LYS A 416 -14.66 -26.99 4.86
C LYS A 416 -14.76 -26.36 6.24
N PHE A 417 -14.10 -26.94 7.24
CA PHE A 417 -14.06 -26.38 8.59
C PHE A 417 -13.34 -25.03 8.65
N ASP A 418 -12.20 -24.88 7.96
CA ASP A 418 -11.52 -23.57 7.92
C ASP A 418 -12.41 -22.50 7.27
N ARG A 419 -13.04 -22.83 6.14
CA ARG A 419 -14.04 -21.96 5.49
C ARG A 419 -15.15 -21.58 6.46
N MET A 420 -15.75 -22.55 7.14
CA MET A 420 -16.80 -22.31 8.13
C MET A 420 -16.32 -21.41 9.28
N SER A 421 -15.10 -21.62 9.77
CA SER A 421 -14.50 -20.79 10.82
C SER A 421 -14.30 -19.35 10.39
N ASN A 422 -13.93 -19.11 9.12
CA ASN A 422 -13.81 -17.77 8.54
C ASN A 422 -15.20 -17.10 8.39
N VAL A 423 -16.23 -17.86 8.02
CA VAL A 423 -17.61 -17.38 7.96
C VAL A 423 -18.12 -17.00 9.36
N PHE A 424 -17.80 -17.81 10.36
CA PHE A 424 -18.15 -17.56 11.74
C PHE A 424 -17.51 -16.27 12.28
N ASP A 425 -16.25 -16.04 11.95
CA ASP A 425 -15.50 -14.81 12.28
C ASP A 425 -16.20 -13.57 11.73
N TYR A 426 -16.54 -13.60 10.44
CA TYR A 426 -17.28 -12.53 9.78
C TYR A 426 -18.64 -12.25 10.46
N LEU A 427 -19.38 -13.30 10.82
CA LEU A 427 -20.66 -13.15 11.51
C LEU A 427 -20.50 -12.59 12.92
N ALA A 428 -19.45 -13.00 13.65
CA ALA A 428 -19.13 -12.48 14.97
C ALA A 428 -18.81 -10.99 14.95
N ASP A 429 -18.04 -10.54 13.96
CA ASP A 429 -17.72 -9.12 13.79
C ASP A 429 -18.96 -8.28 13.42
N GLU A 430 -19.88 -8.83 12.61
CA GLU A 430 -21.05 -8.08 12.14
C GLU A 430 -22.25 -8.10 13.10
N LEU A 431 -22.48 -9.21 13.80
CA LEU A 431 -23.62 -9.43 14.71
C LEU A 431 -23.26 -9.22 16.20
N GLY A 432 -21.96 -9.26 16.53
CA GLY A 432 -21.43 -9.16 17.88
C GLY A 432 -21.21 -10.52 18.55
N TYR A 433 -20.11 -10.64 19.30
CA TYR A 433 -19.66 -11.86 19.97
C TYR A 433 -20.72 -12.43 20.96
N ASP A 434 -21.42 -11.57 21.71
CA ASP A 434 -22.45 -12.01 22.67
C ASP A 434 -23.65 -12.69 21.98
N LYS A 435 -24.08 -12.13 20.86
CA LYS A 435 -25.21 -12.66 20.08
C LYS A 435 -24.84 -13.99 19.43
N MET A 436 -23.62 -14.10 18.90
CA MET A 436 -23.09 -15.37 18.39
C MET A 436 -23.03 -16.44 19.47
N LYS A 437 -22.57 -16.08 20.68
CA LYS A 437 -22.52 -17.01 21.82
C LYS A 437 -23.90 -17.53 22.21
N GLN A 438 -24.92 -16.68 22.18
CA GLN A 438 -26.30 -17.09 22.45
C GLN A 438 -26.86 -18.04 21.38
N MET A 439 -26.58 -17.77 20.10
CA MET A 439 -27.14 -18.54 18.98
C MET A 439 -26.41 -19.87 18.74
N TYR A 440 -25.09 -19.88 18.83
CA TYR A 440 -24.26 -21.00 18.41
C TYR A 440 -23.39 -21.59 19.53
N GLY A 441 -23.43 -21.04 20.75
CA GLY A 441 -22.65 -21.50 21.91
C GLY A 441 -21.25 -20.90 22.01
N TYR A 442 -20.73 -20.33 20.92
CA TYR A 442 -19.38 -19.75 20.83
C TYR A 442 -19.45 -18.27 20.45
N GLY A 443 -18.60 -17.43 21.05
CA GLY A 443 -18.55 -16.00 20.74
C GLY A 443 -17.65 -15.69 19.56
N SER A 444 -16.46 -16.31 19.48
CA SER A 444 -15.42 -15.97 18.50
C SER A 444 -14.89 -17.17 17.72
N ARG A 445 -14.23 -16.92 16.58
CA ARG A 445 -13.52 -17.95 15.82
C ARG A 445 -12.49 -18.68 16.68
N SER A 446 -11.76 -17.96 17.55
CA SER A 446 -10.78 -18.56 18.45
C SER A 446 -11.45 -19.53 19.43
N GLU A 447 -12.57 -19.14 20.05
CA GLU A 447 -13.34 -20.00 20.95
C GLU A 447 -13.83 -21.26 20.20
N LEU A 448 -14.44 -21.09 19.02
CA LEU A 448 -14.88 -22.19 18.17
C LEU A 448 -13.72 -23.13 17.78
N ARG A 449 -12.56 -22.59 17.37
CA ARG A 449 -11.39 -23.39 17.00
C ARG A 449 -10.71 -24.05 18.19
N THR A 450 -10.76 -23.48 19.39
CA THR A 450 -10.21 -24.14 20.59
C THR A 450 -11.05 -25.36 20.95
N PHE A 451 -12.39 -25.22 20.97
CA PHE A 451 -13.27 -26.31 21.37
C PHE A 451 -13.48 -27.38 20.28
N VAL A 452 -13.59 -26.97 19.01
CA VAL A 452 -13.74 -27.92 17.89
C VAL A 452 -12.36 -28.43 17.42
N GLY A 453 -11.33 -27.58 17.47
CA GLY A 453 -9.99 -27.89 16.97
C GLY A 453 -9.15 -28.79 17.88
N GLU A 454 -9.54 -29.00 19.14
CA GLU A 454 -8.94 -30.06 19.97
C GLU A 454 -9.10 -31.45 19.34
N LYS A 455 -10.15 -31.68 18.53
CA LYS A 455 -10.39 -32.97 17.83
C LYS A 455 -10.03 -32.97 16.34
N PHE A 456 -9.93 -31.81 15.67
CA PHE A 456 -9.33 -31.72 14.32
C PHE A 456 -7.80 -31.86 14.30
N ARG A 457 -7.17 -31.84 15.47
CA ARG A 457 -5.73 -31.98 15.63
C ARG A 457 -5.32 -33.46 15.65
N ILE A 458 -4.98 -34.02 14.50
CA ILE A 458 -3.70 -34.76 14.43
C ILE A 458 -2.61 -33.70 14.29
N THR A 459 -2.39 -32.99 15.38
CA THR A 459 -1.27 -32.08 15.56
C THR A 459 -1.08 -32.10 17.06
N CYS A 460 0.05 -32.64 17.52
CA CYS A 460 0.41 -32.52 18.93
C CYS A 460 0.11 -31.09 19.37
N ALA A 461 -0.79 -30.96 20.34
CA ALA A 461 -1.07 -29.70 20.99
C ALA A 461 0.23 -29.30 21.70
N VAL A 462 1.09 -28.60 20.98
CA VAL A 462 2.02 -27.69 21.60
C VAL A 462 1.14 -26.55 22.05
N GLU A 463 0.75 -26.58 23.34
CA GLU A 463 0.54 -25.33 24.03
C GLU A 463 1.71 -24.44 23.63
N GLN A 464 1.41 -23.30 23.00
CA GLN A 464 2.34 -22.18 22.95
C GLN A 464 2.55 -21.74 24.40
N TYR A 465 3.33 -22.51 25.17
CA TYR A 465 4.36 -21.86 25.95
C TYR A 465 5.18 -21.13 24.90
N VAL A 466 4.85 -19.85 24.77
CA VAL A 466 5.87 -18.82 24.63
C VAL A 466 6.96 -19.26 25.59
N LEU A 467 7.95 -19.99 25.07
CA LEU A 467 9.26 -20.05 25.69
C LEU A 467 9.60 -18.58 25.77
N GLU A 468 9.40 -18.03 26.97
CA GLU A 468 10.00 -16.77 27.35
C GLU A 468 11.40 -16.79 26.75
N ARG A 469 11.84 -15.65 26.25
CA ARG A 469 13.22 -15.40 25.84
C ARG A 469 14.15 -15.64 27.04
N THR A 470 14.27 -16.85 27.55
CA THR A 470 15.38 -17.30 28.35
C THR A 470 16.52 -17.37 27.37
N LYS A 471 17.31 -16.30 27.38
CA LYS A 471 18.66 -16.18 26.81
C LYS A 471 19.60 -17.22 27.43
N ASN A 472 19.23 -18.50 27.44
CA ASN A 472 20.08 -19.57 27.88
C ASN A 472 20.90 -20.01 26.67
N ILE A 473 22.13 -19.53 26.68
CA ILE A 473 23.17 -19.79 25.70
C ILE A 473 23.61 -21.25 25.90
N PHE A 474 23.27 -22.13 24.96
CA PHE A 474 23.87 -23.46 24.92
C PHE A 474 25.16 -23.41 24.09
N PRO A 475 26.35 -23.54 24.69
CA PRO A 475 27.58 -23.70 23.92
C PRO A 475 27.59 -25.09 23.28
N VAL A 476 27.72 -25.14 21.96
CA VAL A 476 28.01 -26.39 21.23
C VAL A 476 29.46 -26.30 20.78
N GLU A 477 30.30 -27.25 21.22
CA GLU A 477 31.72 -27.29 20.85
C GLU A 477 31.90 -27.33 19.33
N GLY A 478 32.62 -26.35 18.77
CA GLY A 478 33.00 -26.31 17.37
C GLY A 478 32.03 -25.61 16.41
N TYR A 479 30.97 -24.96 16.89
CA TYR A 479 30.05 -24.14 16.06
C TYR A 479 29.94 -22.70 16.57
N SER A 480 29.89 -21.74 15.65
CA SER A 480 29.72 -20.31 15.96
C SER A 480 28.25 -19.95 16.29
N LYS A 481 28.05 -18.97 17.19
CA LYS A 481 26.70 -18.50 17.57
C LYS A 481 26.08 -17.66 16.45
N SER A 482 25.21 -18.24 15.64
CA SER A 482 24.35 -17.49 14.70
C SER A 482 22.87 -17.61 15.09
N PHE A 483 22.21 -16.47 15.28
CA PHE A 483 20.76 -16.37 15.51
C PHE A 483 20.09 -15.90 14.22
N PHE A 484 19.46 -16.84 13.51
CA PHE A 484 18.55 -16.55 12.41
C PHE A 484 17.20 -17.19 12.76
N GLU A 485 16.13 -16.41 12.74
CA GLU A 485 14.78 -16.95 12.84
C GLU A 485 14.48 -17.67 11.52
N ILE A 486 14.38 -19.00 11.60
CA ILE A 486 14.21 -19.88 10.44
C ILE A 486 12.81 -20.48 10.43
N SER A 487 12.35 -20.81 9.22
CA SER A 487 11.17 -21.64 9.02
C SER A 487 11.57 -22.92 8.30
N CYS A 488 10.94 -24.02 8.68
CA CYS A 488 11.21 -25.35 8.13
C CYS A 488 9.97 -25.83 7.38
N ARG A 489 10.15 -26.24 6.12
CA ARG A 489 9.09 -26.79 5.29
C ARG A 489 9.52 -28.13 4.72
N ILE A 490 8.70 -29.15 4.89
CA ILE A 490 8.92 -30.46 4.28
C ILE A 490 8.17 -30.46 2.96
N ASP A 491 8.90 -30.58 1.86
CA ASP A 491 8.36 -30.87 0.54
C ASP A 491 8.59 -32.36 0.21
N ASN A 492 7.87 -32.91 -0.78
CA ASN A 492 7.86 -34.36 -1.06
C ASN A 492 9.25 -35.03 -1.17
N ASP A 493 10.28 -34.29 -1.59
CA ASP A 493 11.65 -34.82 -1.80
C ASP A 493 12.72 -34.24 -0.85
N SER A 494 12.38 -33.27 0.01
CA SER A 494 13.38 -32.55 0.83
C SER A 494 12.80 -31.66 1.93
N LEU A 495 13.56 -31.47 3.01
CA LEU A 495 13.33 -30.40 3.99
C LEU A 495 14.01 -29.11 3.53
N SER A 496 13.24 -28.08 3.26
CA SER A 496 13.70 -26.73 2.99
C SER A 496 13.72 -25.89 4.26
N ILE A 497 14.83 -25.21 4.50
CA ILE A 497 15.00 -24.26 5.61
C ILE A 497 15.07 -22.87 5.01
N THR A 498 14.17 -21.98 5.40
CA THR A 498 14.14 -20.58 4.96
C THR A 498 14.37 -19.63 6.13
N ASN A 499 14.79 -18.39 5.86
CA ASN A 499 14.84 -17.33 6.89
C ASN A 499 13.46 -16.68 7.06
N SER A 500 13.26 -15.83 8.07
CA SER A 500 12.15 -14.90 8.29
C SER A 500 11.68 -14.06 7.09
N LYS A 501 12.46 -14.03 5.99
CA LYS A 501 12.14 -13.37 4.71
C LYS A 501 11.84 -14.36 3.57
N ASP A 502 11.55 -15.63 3.89
CA ASP A 502 11.29 -16.74 2.96
C ASP A 502 12.42 -17.07 1.95
N SER A 503 13.63 -16.55 2.17
CA SER A 503 14.82 -16.94 1.40
C SER A 503 15.31 -18.34 1.79
N LEU A 504 15.48 -19.26 0.82
CA LEU A 504 16.01 -20.60 1.05
C LEU A 504 17.47 -20.56 1.52
N LEU A 505 17.72 -21.10 2.71
CA LEU A 505 19.04 -21.21 3.32
C LEU A 505 19.67 -22.59 3.07
N LEU A 506 18.89 -23.66 3.22
CA LEU A 506 19.40 -25.04 3.13
C LEU A 506 18.30 -25.97 2.60
N ARG A 507 18.69 -26.99 1.84
CA ARG A 507 17.79 -28.06 1.38
C ARG A 507 18.38 -29.42 1.74
N ILE A 508 17.72 -30.15 2.62
CA ILE A 508 18.15 -31.45 3.14
C ILE A 508 17.36 -32.56 2.41
N PRO A 509 18.02 -33.54 1.78
CA PRO A 509 17.36 -34.65 1.08
C PRO A 509 16.59 -35.60 2.01
N ASN A 510 15.49 -36.20 1.52
CA ASN A 510 14.58 -37.03 2.32
C ASN A 510 15.23 -38.31 2.91
N HIS A 511 16.16 -38.95 2.20
CA HIS A 511 16.86 -40.16 2.70
C HIS A 511 17.65 -39.91 3.99
N MET A 512 18.13 -38.68 4.22
CA MET A 512 18.80 -38.26 5.45
C MET A 512 17.80 -38.00 6.59
N LEU A 513 16.57 -37.61 6.25
CA LEU A 513 15.47 -37.43 7.20
C LEU A 513 14.93 -38.78 7.66
N GLU A 514 14.90 -39.79 6.78
CA GLU A 514 14.55 -41.18 7.15
C GLU A 514 15.55 -41.78 8.14
N THR A 515 16.86 -41.58 7.94
CA THR A 515 17.89 -42.04 8.89
C THR A 515 17.79 -41.32 10.24
N LEU A 516 17.43 -40.05 10.25
CA LEU A 516 17.15 -39.30 11.46
C LEU A 516 15.89 -39.80 12.17
N SER A 517 14.82 -40.10 11.43
CA SER A 517 13.57 -40.63 11.96
C SER A 517 13.79 -41.96 12.70
N ALA A 518 14.58 -42.88 12.12
CA ALA A 518 14.93 -44.15 12.74
C ALA A 518 15.72 -43.97 14.04
N THR A 519 16.62 -42.98 14.08
CA THR A 519 17.42 -42.64 15.26
C THR A 519 16.57 -42.00 16.36
N ALA A 520 15.60 -41.15 15.99
CA ALA A 520 14.67 -40.52 16.92
C ALA A 520 13.71 -41.56 17.55
N ILE A 521 13.23 -42.52 16.76
CA ILE A 521 12.36 -43.61 17.22
C ILE A 521 13.10 -44.52 18.22
N SER A 522 14.36 -44.90 17.94
CA SER A 522 15.11 -45.79 18.87
C SER A 522 15.40 -45.14 20.23
N LYS A 523 15.67 -43.82 20.25
CA LYS A 523 15.82 -43.05 21.50
C LYS A 523 14.49 -42.86 22.24
N ARG A 524 13.38 -42.67 21.52
CA ARG A 524 12.03 -42.53 22.10
C ARG A 524 11.64 -43.77 22.92
N ASP A 525 11.87 -44.96 22.40
CA ASP A 525 11.54 -46.22 23.08
C ASP A 525 12.39 -46.45 24.35
N SER A 526 13.64 -45.97 24.33
CA SER A 526 14.55 -46.05 25.48
C SER A 526 14.10 -45.12 26.62
N LEU A 527 13.60 -43.93 26.29
CA LEU A 527 13.09 -42.93 27.23
C LEU A 527 11.73 -43.32 27.82
N LEU A 528 10.86 -43.97 27.02
CA LEU A 528 9.60 -44.54 27.46
C LEU A 528 9.80 -45.66 28.50
N LYS A 529 10.80 -46.53 28.29
CA LYS A 529 11.18 -47.59 29.25
C LYS A 529 11.70 -47.05 30.59
N ALA A 530 12.22 -45.81 30.62
CA ALA A 530 12.69 -45.15 31.83
C ALA A 530 11.55 -44.46 32.64
N GLY A 531 10.28 -44.60 32.23
CA GLY A 531 9.13 -44.07 32.98
C GLY A 531 8.87 -42.58 32.80
N ILE A 532 9.54 -41.92 31.85
CA ILE A 532 9.33 -40.51 31.51
C ILE A 532 8.17 -40.43 30.51
N LYS A 533 7.06 -39.79 30.90
CA LYS A 533 5.91 -39.56 29.99
C LYS A 533 6.36 -38.59 28.88
N PRO A 534 6.23 -38.94 27.59
CA PRO A 534 6.73 -38.10 26.51
C PRO A 534 5.72 -36.97 26.24
N CYS A 535 5.78 -35.92 27.03
CA CYS A 535 5.29 -34.61 26.63
C CYS A 535 6.52 -33.82 26.16
N ASN A 536 6.89 -33.92 24.88
CA ASN A 536 7.84 -33.04 24.17
C ASN A 536 8.99 -32.38 24.97
N THR A 537 9.66 -33.13 25.83
CA THR A 537 10.93 -32.70 26.43
C THR A 537 11.95 -33.79 26.22
N VAL A 538 12.38 -33.92 24.97
CA VAL A 538 13.74 -34.42 24.71
C VAL A 538 14.66 -33.25 25.03
N ASP A 539 14.93 -33.02 26.32
CA ASP A 539 15.98 -32.11 26.81
C ASP A 539 17.39 -32.69 26.54
N SER A 540 17.56 -33.28 25.36
CA SER A 540 18.83 -33.56 24.74
C SER A 540 18.68 -33.43 23.23
N LEU A 541 18.44 -32.19 22.80
CA LEU A 541 18.81 -31.60 21.50
C LEU A 541 19.11 -32.65 20.40
N LEU A 542 18.08 -33.03 19.64
CA LEU A 542 18.29 -33.64 18.33
C LEU A 542 18.92 -32.58 17.42
N ASN A 543 20.24 -32.56 17.41
CA ASN A 543 20.99 -31.67 16.55
C ASN A 543 21.26 -32.38 15.23
N PHE A 544 20.71 -31.84 14.16
CA PHE A 544 20.96 -32.34 12.82
C PHE A 544 22.12 -31.57 12.20
N SER A 545 23.29 -32.21 12.10
CA SER A 545 24.43 -31.65 11.40
C SER A 545 24.38 -32.02 9.92
N TYR A 546 24.45 -31.01 9.04
CA TYR A 546 24.53 -31.19 7.60
C TYR A 546 25.50 -30.16 7.00
N MET A 547 26.59 -30.66 6.40
CA MET A 547 27.74 -29.85 5.98
C MET A 547 28.32 -29.01 7.13
N GLU A 548 28.44 -27.69 6.96
CA GLU A 548 28.90 -26.75 7.99
C GLU A 548 27.77 -26.28 8.91
N TYR A 549 26.53 -26.73 8.68
CA TYR A 549 25.35 -26.28 9.40
C TYR A 549 24.91 -27.30 10.45
N MET A 550 24.41 -26.81 11.58
CA MET A 550 23.81 -27.61 12.63
C MET A 550 22.46 -27.03 13.02
N LEU A 551 21.42 -27.84 12.86
CA LEU A 551 20.03 -27.50 13.13
C LEU A 551 19.61 -28.09 14.48
N PRO A 552 19.53 -27.29 15.56
CA PRO A 552 18.87 -27.69 16.79
C PRO A 552 17.36 -27.80 16.56
N VAL A 553 16.83 -29.03 16.58
CA VAL A 553 15.41 -29.27 16.39
C VAL A 553 14.66 -29.06 17.70
N ASN A 554 13.79 -28.05 17.73
CA ASN A 554 12.94 -27.74 18.89
C ASN A 554 11.77 -28.73 18.99
N TYR A 555 11.21 -29.13 17.85
CA TYR A 555 10.08 -30.07 17.79
C TYR A 555 10.07 -30.84 16.46
N MET A 556 9.66 -32.11 16.51
CA MET A 556 9.55 -32.98 15.35
C MET A 556 8.35 -33.93 15.49
N SER A 557 7.55 -34.04 14.43
CA SER A 557 6.42 -34.97 14.32
C SER A 557 6.77 -36.10 13.37
N ILE A 558 6.46 -37.34 13.76
CA ILE A 558 6.70 -38.56 12.99
C ILE A 558 5.37 -39.30 12.87
N SER A 559 5.03 -39.74 11.66
CA SER A 559 3.84 -40.54 11.36
C SER A 559 3.93 -41.95 11.97
N ALA A 560 2.81 -42.68 12.00
CA ALA A 560 2.78 -44.07 12.44
C ALA A 560 3.64 -45.00 11.57
N GLU A 561 3.93 -44.59 10.33
CA GLU A 561 4.76 -45.31 9.35
C GLU A 561 6.26 -44.95 9.46
N GLY A 562 6.62 -44.07 10.39
CA GLY A 562 8.02 -43.66 10.64
C GLY A 562 8.48 -42.46 9.80
N THR A 563 7.61 -41.84 9.01
CA THR A 563 7.95 -40.67 8.17
C THR A 563 7.81 -39.35 8.92
N ILE A 564 8.74 -38.42 8.73
CA ILE A 564 8.69 -37.10 9.39
C ILE A 564 7.62 -36.24 8.72
N THR A 565 6.65 -35.75 9.51
CA THR A 565 5.49 -34.98 9.02
C THR A 565 5.62 -33.48 9.28
N SER A 566 6.37 -33.09 10.30
CA SER A 566 6.70 -31.68 10.56
C SER A 566 7.97 -31.54 11.36
N VAL A 567 8.80 -30.55 11.06
CA VAL A 567 9.98 -30.17 11.86
C VAL A 567 9.88 -28.69 12.20
N TYR A 568 10.13 -28.35 13.46
CA TYR A 568 10.22 -26.98 13.93
C TYR A 568 11.59 -26.77 14.58
N ALA A 569 12.31 -25.77 14.09
CA ALA A 569 13.59 -25.35 14.60
C ALA A 569 13.63 -23.82 14.62
N THR A 570 14.23 -23.23 15.65
CA THR A 570 14.26 -21.77 15.80
C THR A 570 15.59 -21.14 15.41
N ASN A 571 16.67 -21.93 15.31
CA ASN A 571 18.01 -21.45 15.03
C ASN A 571 18.75 -22.38 14.05
N LEU A 572 19.70 -21.82 13.29
CA LEU A 572 20.65 -22.56 12.46
C LEU A 572 22.07 -22.13 12.85
N LEU A 573 22.87 -23.07 13.35
CA LEU A 573 24.27 -22.86 13.73
C LEU A 573 25.20 -23.15 12.54
N VAL A 574 26.31 -22.43 12.44
CA VAL A 574 27.31 -22.60 11.37
C VAL A 574 28.68 -22.82 11.99
N LYS A 575 29.44 -23.77 11.44
CA LYS A 575 30.77 -24.16 11.92
C LYS A 575 31.79 -23.04 11.81
#